data_AF-A0A5K7ZC11-F1
#
_entry.id   AF-A0A5K7ZC11-F1
#
_cell.length_a   1.000
_cell.length_b   1.000
_cell.length_c   1.000
_cell.angle_alpha   90.00
_cell.angle_beta   90.00
_cell.angle_gamma   90.00
#
_symmetry.space_group_name_H-M   'P 1'
#
loop_
_entity.id
_entity.type
_entity.pdbx_description
1 polymer ?
#
loop_
_entity_poly.entity_id
_entity_poly.type
_entity_poly.pdbx_seq_one_letter_code
_entity_poly.pdbx_strand_id
1 'polypeptide(L)'
;MIKGIIISIGIVMLLLNANYVYSLYRNVDPIPYITGQISRDDYIRKFRPEYEVIRYTNHHLHSNTSMLCLFMGNRRYYFDKQPIMNVNVLKRALSSSHTIDQVRSRLRDLNITHIILRYDLFANWLENSLDPTERALLDRFFFMHTTKIRSYGGYGLYELM
;
A
#
# COMPACT_ATOMS: atom_id res chain seq x y z
N MET A 1 -23.67 -36.70 -32.97
CA MET A 1 -22.95 -36.84 -31.69
C MET A 1 -21.98 -35.67 -31.44
N ILE A 2 -20.98 -35.43 -32.31
CA ILE A 2 -19.95 -34.38 -32.12
C ILE A 2 -20.53 -32.96 -31.95
N LYS A 3 -21.52 -32.57 -32.77
CA LYS A 3 -22.17 -31.25 -32.65
C LYS A 3 -22.84 -31.01 -31.28
N GLY A 4 -23.49 -32.04 -30.72
CA GLY A 4 -24.09 -31.96 -29.39
C GLY A 4 -23.06 -31.78 -28.29
N ILE A 5 -21.91 -32.47 -28.39
CA ILE A 5 -20.79 -32.32 -27.46
C ILE A 5 -20.23 -30.90 -27.51
N ILE A 6 -20.02 -30.34 -28.71
CA ILE A 6 -19.51 -28.96 -28.88
C ILE A 6 -20.49 -27.94 -28.27
N ILE A 7 -21.78 -28.09 -28.51
CA ILE A 7 -22.82 -27.21 -27.93
C ILE A 7 -22.80 -27.30 -26.40
N SER A 8 -22.75 -28.51 -25.84
CA SER A 8 -22.70 -28.70 -24.39
C SER A 8 -21.46 -28.06 -23.76
N ILE A 9 -20.28 -28.22 -24.38
CA ILE A 9 -19.06 -27.57 -23.93
C ILE A 9 -19.22 -26.04 -23.94
N GLY A 10 -19.77 -25.48 -25.03
CA GLY A 10 -20.05 -24.05 -25.14
C GLY A 10 -20.97 -23.55 -24.02
N ILE A 11 -22.06 -24.28 -23.73
CA ILE A 11 -22.99 -23.94 -22.64
C ILE A 11 -22.28 -23.97 -21.29
N VAL A 12 -21.48 -25.01 -21.00
CA VAL A 12 -20.73 -25.10 -19.73
C VAL A 12 -19.77 -23.92 -19.58
N MET A 13 -19.04 -23.55 -20.63
CA MET A 13 -18.14 -22.40 -20.59
C MET A 13 -18.89 -21.10 -20.33
N LEU A 14 -20.07 -20.91 -20.95
CA LEU A 14 -20.91 -19.73 -20.69
C LEU A 14 -21.43 -19.69 -19.25
N LEU A 15 -21.87 -20.83 -18.70
CA LEU A 15 -22.34 -20.91 -17.31
C LEU A 15 -21.21 -20.60 -16.31
N LEU A 16 -19.99 -21.07 -16.56
CA LEU A 16 -18.83 -20.72 -15.73
C LEU A 16 -18.53 -19.22 -15.76
N ASN A 17 -18.62 -18.59 -16.93
CA ASN A 17 -18.44 -17.14 -17.07
C ASN A 17 -19.58 -16.36 -16.39
N ALA A 18 -20.83 -16.79 -16.56
CA ALA A 18 -21.98 -16.16 -15.89
C ALA A 18 -21.84 -16.22 -14.37
N ASN A 19 -21.44 -17.38 -13.83
CA ASN A 19 -21.17 -17.54 -12.40
C ASN A 19 -20.02 -16.65 -11.92
N TYR A 20 -18.93 -16.55 -12.70
CA TYR A 20 -17.82 -15.66 -12.39
C TYR A 20 -18.26 -14.19 -12.34
N VAL A 21 -18.96 -13.71 -13.37
CA VAL A 21 -19.45 -12.32 -13.44
C VAL A 21 -20.42 -12.03 -12.30
N TYR A 22 -21.35 -12.95 -12.00
CA TYR A 22 -22.28 -12.81 -10.89
C TYR A 22 -21.55 -12.73 -9.54
N SER A 23 -20.55 -13.58 -9.32
CA SER A 23 -19.72 -13.55 -8.12
C SER A 23 -18.94 -12.24 -8.00
N LEU A 24 -18.33 -11.77 -9.09
CA LEU A 24 -17.60 -10.51 -9.14
C LEU A 24 -18.51 -9.33 -8.85
N TYR A 25 -19.70 -9.30 -9.45
CA TYR A 25 -20.68 -8.22 -9.25
C TYR A 25 -21.11 -8.11 -7.78
N ARG A 26 -21.36 -9.25 -7.12
CA ARG A 26 -21.66 -9.26 -5.68
C ARG A 26 -20.46 -8.87 -4.82
N ASN A 27 -19.24 -9.23 -5.23
CA ASN A 27 -18.03 -8.92 -4.48
C ASN A 27 -17.72 -7.41 -4.52
N VAL A 28 -17.74 -6.80 -5.71
CA VAL A 28 -17.45 -5.37 -5.85
C VAL A 28 -18.62 -4.48 -5.44
N ASP A 29 -19.85 -5.00 -5.45
CA ASP A 29 -21.06 -4.30 -5.00
C ASP A 29 -21.17 -2.87 -5.57
N PRO A 30 -21.29 -2.73 -6.90
CA PRO A 30 -21.10 -1.43 -7.57
C PRO A 30 -22.33 -0.54 -7.49
N ILE A 31 -23.51 -1.10 -7.18
CA ILE A 31 -24.80 -0.40 -7.26
C ILE A 31 -24.80 0.90 -6.44
N PRO A 32 -24.40 0.92 -5.17
CA PRO A 32 -24.42 2.15 -4.39
C PRO A 32 -23.54 3.25 -4.99
N TYR A 33 -22.40 2.90 -5.60
CA TYR A 33 -21.50 3.86 -6.22
C TYR A 33 -22.04 4.38 -7.56
N ILE A 34 -22.43 3.49 -8.48
CA ILE A 34 -22.87 3.90 -9.83
C ILE A 34 -24.22 4.64 -9.83
N THR A 35 -25.05 4.41 -8.79
CA THR A 35 -26.30 5.15 -8.59
C THR A 35 -26.12 6.45 -7.80
N GLY A 36 -24.90 6.74 -7.32
CA GLY A 36 -24.59 7.95 -6.56
C GLY A 36 -25.05 7.92 -5.09
N GLN A 37 -25.45 6.77 -4.56
CA GLN A 37 -25.83 6.62 -3.14
C GLN A 37 -24.63 6.81 -2.20
N ILE A 38 -23.43 6.44 -2.66
CA ILE A 38 -22.17 6.66 -1.92
C ILE A 38 -21.14 7.37 -2.79
N SER A 39 -20.22 8.09 -2.14
CA SER A 39 -19.12 8.77 -2.83
C SER A 39 -18.07 7.77 -3.35
N ARG A 40 -17.21 8.23 -4.27
CA ARG A 40 -16.02 7.49 -4.71
C ARG A 40 -15.15 7.08 -3.52
N ASP A 41 -14.96 7.98 -2.57
CA ASP A 41 -14.11 7.73 -1.41
C ASP A 41 -14.69 6.65 -0.49
N ASP A 42 -16.00 6.72 -0.23
CA ASP A 42 -16.70 5.74 0.59
C ASP A 42 -16.65 4.35 -0.06
N TYR A 43 -16.83 4.28 -1.37
CA TYR A 43 -16.73 3.04 -2.12
C TYR A 43 -15.32 2.44 -2.05
N ILE A 44 -14.27 3.23 -2.28
CA ILE A 44 -12.90 2.73 -2.23
C ILE A 44 -12.55 2.26 -0.81
N ARG A 45 -12.90 3.05 0.21
CA ARG A 45 -12.64 2.77 1.63
C ARG A 45 -13.20 1.42 2.07
N LYS A 46 -14.37 1.01 1.54
CA LYS A 46 -14.97 -0.32 1.80
C LYS A 46 -14.04 -1.47 1.46
N PHE A 47 -13.22 -1.32 0.40
CA PHE A 47 -12.39 -2.40 -0.14
C PHE A 47 -10.89 -2.21 0.11
N ARG A 48 -10.46 -0.99 0.43
CA ARG A 48 -9.06 -0.57 0.45
C ARG A 48 -8.76 0.16 1.76
N PRO A 49 -8.39 -0.54 2.84
CA PRO A 49 -8.12 0.08 4.13
C PRO A 49 -6.97 1.10 4.08
N GLU A 50 -6.01 0.93 3.17
CA GLU A 50 -4.94 1.90 2.92
C GLU A 50 -5.43 3.23 2.34
N TYR A 51 -6.63 3.28 1.76
CA TYR A 51 -7.09 4.48 1.07
C TYR A 51 -7.20 5.68 2.00
N GLU A 52 -7.52 5.47 3.27
CA GLU A 52 -7.61 6.54 4.26
C GLU A 52 -6.30 7.27 4.49
N VAL A 53 -5.18 6.53 4.60
CA VAL A 53 -3.88 7.17 4.76
C VAL A 53 -3.48 7.92 3.48
N ILE A 54 -3.81 7.38 2.31
CA ILE A 54 -3.55 8.03 1.02
C ILE A 54 -4.35 9.33 0.90
N ARG A 55 -5.65 9.28 1.18
CA ARG A 55 -6.54 10.44 1.17
C ARG A 55 -6.05 11.51 2.13
N TYR A 56 -5.66 11.14 3.34
CA TYR A 56 -5.05 12.06 4.29
C TYR A 56 -3.82 12.75 3.69
N THR A 57 -2.92 11.99 3.05
CA THR A 57 -1.71 12.54 2.44
C THR A 57 -1.99 13.51 1.29
N ASN A 58 -2.97 13.18 0.44
CA ASN A 58 -3.40 14.02 -0.67
C ASN A 58 -3.92 15.39 -0.19
N HIS A 59 -4.67 15.42 0.92
CA HIS A 59 -5.27 16.66 1.43
C HIS A 59 -4.35 17.50 2.33
N HIS A 60 -3.42 16.88 3.06
CA HIS A 60 -2.68 17.57 4.13
C HIS A 60 -1.20 17.78 3.84
N LEU A 61 -0.59 17.01 2.95
CA LEU A 61 0.84 17.12 2.69
C LEU A 61 1.14 18.08 1.53
N HIS A 62 2.17 18.91 1.70
CA HIS A 62 2.62 19.90 0.72
C HIS A 62 2.95 19.27 -0.64
N SER A 63 2.80 20.04 -1.72
CA SER A 63 3.02 19.55 -3.09
C SER A 63 4.41 18.95 -3.32
N ASN A 64 5.43 19.40 -2.59
CA ASN A 64 6.82 18.95 -2.70
C ASN A 64 7.18 17.74 -1.80
N THR A 65 6.20 17.09 -1.19
CA THR A 65 6.42 15.93 -0.32
C THR A 65 6.78 14.68 -1.12
N SER A 66 7.93 14.07 -0.84
CA SER A 66 8.29 12.73 -1.32
C SER A 66 8.02 11.67 -0.26
N MET A 67 7.24 10.66 -0.63
CA MET A 67 6.77 9.59 0.24
C MET A 67 7.38 8.25 -0.13
N LEU A 68 8.03 7.58 0.83
CA LEU A 68 8.42 6.19 0.73
C LEU A 68 7.28 5.30 1.24
N CYS A 69 6.66 4.55 0.35
CA CYS A 69 5.51 3.69 0.63
C CYS A 69 5.94 2.22 0.69
N LEU A 70 5.84 1.63 1.87
CA LEU A 70 6.21 0.26 2.17
C LEU A 70 4.94 -0.60 2.25
N PHE A 71 4.88 -1.66 1.44
CA PHE A 71 3.80 -2.67 1.50
C PHE A 71 2.38 -2.15 1.18
N MET A 72 2.26 -1.20 0.24
CA MET A 72 0.99 -0.55 -0.18
C MET A 72 0.28 -1.22 -1.39
N GLY A 73 0.68 -2.43 -1.78
CA GLY A 73 0.00 -3.19 -2.86
C GLY A 73 0.07 -2.57 -4.26
N ASN A 74 1.08 -1.73 -4.53
CA ASN A 74 1.30 -1.01 -5.80
C ASN A 74 0.14 -0.10 -6.25
N ARG A 75 -0.68 0.41 -5.32
CA ARG A 75 -1.87 1.23 -5.60
C ARG A 75 -1.54 2.72 -5.77
N ARG A 76 -0.56 3.01 -6.63
CA ARG A 76 -0.04 4.37 -6.87
C ARG A 76 -1.11 5.33 -7.40
N TYR A 77 -2.11 4.81 -8.12
CA TYR A 77 -3.16 5.58 -8.79
C TYR A 77 -4.17 6.27 -7.84
N TYR A 78 -4.09 6.02 -6.53
CA TYR A 78 -4.86 6.77 -5.54
C TYR A 78 -4.12 7.99 -4.98
N PHE A 79 -2.82 8.10 -5.23
CA PHE A 79 -2.04 9.24 -4.78
C PHE A 79 -2.09 10.35 -5.83
N ASP A 80 -2.21 11.60 -5.36
CA ASP A 80 -2.08 12.78 -6.23
C ASP A 80 -0.62 13.01 -6.65
N LYS A 81 0.33 12.44 -5.89
CA LYS A 81 1.78 12.51 -6.14
C LYS A 81 2.36 11.12 -6.20
N GLN A 82 3.18 10.84 -7.21
CA GLN A 82 3.83 9.56 -7.39
C GLN A 82 4.69 9.20 -6.16
N PRO A 83 4.32 8.18 -5.35
CA PRO A 83 5.13 7.77 -4.23
C PRO A 83 6.23 6.81 -4.68
N ILE A 84 7.31 6.73 -3.90
CA ILE A 84 8.35 5.73 -4.05
C ILE A 84 7.84 4.44 -3.38
N MET A 85 7.40 3.45 -4.17
CA MET A 85 6.99 2.15 -3.64
C MET A 85 8.10 1.11 -3.81
N ASN A 86 9.11 1.14 -2.93
CA ASN A 86 10.23 0.21 -2.98
C ASN A 86 10.86 -0.01 -1.60
N VAL A 87 10.64 -1.16 -0.99
CA VAL A 87 11.22 -1.51 0.32
C VAL A 87 12.75 -1.57 0.31
N ASN A 88 13.37 -1.86 -0.84
CA ASN A 88 14.82 -1.92 -0.96
C ASN A 88 15.49 -0.56 -0.77
N VAL A 89 14.74 0.54 -0.83
CA VAL A 89 15.25 1.87 -0.48
C VAL A 89 15.61 1.91 1.01
N LEU A 90 14.68 1.52 1.88
CA LEU A 90 14.93 1.45 3.33
C LEU A 90 15.98 0.38 3.66
N LYS A 91 15.88 -0.79 3.02
CA LYS A 91 16.85 -1.88 3.26
C LYS A 91 18.29 -1.44 2.97
N ARG A 92 18.53 -0.80 1.82
CA ARG A 92 19.87 -0.30 1.47
C ARG A 92 20.34 0.83 2.39
N ALA A 93 19.42 1.68 2.83
CA ALA A 93 19.74 2.73 3.79
C ALA A 93 20.22 2.14 5.13
N LEU A 94 19.61 1.05 5.59
CA LEU A 94 20.04 0.31 6.79
C LEU A 94 21.36 -0.42 6.56
N SER A 95 21.46 -1.25 5.52
CA SER A 95 22.62 -2.11 5.27
C SER A 95 23.91 -1.34 4.99
N SER A 96 23.79 -0.08 4.57
CA SER A 96 24.91 0.81 4.24
C SER A 96 25.22 1.82 5.34
N SER A 97 24.63 1.67 6.54
CA SER A 97 24.76 2.63 7.64
C SER A 97 25.14 1.93 8.94
N HIS A 98 25.95 2.62 9.74
CA HIS A 98 26.31 2.21 11.10
C HIS A 98 25.60 3.05 12.17
N THR A 99 25.03 4.21 11.80
CA THR A 99 24.33 5.11 12.72
C THR A 99 22.96 5.53 12.19
N ILE A 100 22.07 5.93 13.10
CA ILE A 100 20.72 6.40 12.75
C ILE A 100 20.73 7.67 11.90
N ASP A 101 21.72 8.55 12.11
CA ASP A 101 21.91 9.76 11.30
C ASP A 101 22.31 9.44 9.85
N GLN A 102 23.09 8.38 9.63
CA GLN A 102 23.42 7.93 8.28
C GLN A 102 22.20 7.37 7.55
N VAL A 103 21.34 6.61 8.24
CA VAL A 103 20.06 6.13 7.67
C VAL A 103 19.21 7.33 7.25
N ARG A 104 19.06 8.31 8.15
CA ARG A 104 18.33 9.56 7.85
C ARG A 104 18.93 10.31 6.67
N SER A 105 20.25 10.53 6.65
CA SER A 105 20.93 11.24 5.57
C SER A 105 20.66 10.57 4.23
N ARG A 106 20.82 9.25 4.15
CA ARG A 106 20.59 8.48 2.91
C ARG A 106 19.15 8.58 2.40
N LEU A 107 18.17 8.61 3.31
CA LEU A 107 16.78 8.83 2.91
C LEU A 107 16.54 10.27 2.43
N ARG A 108 17.15 11.27 3.10
CA ARG A 108 17.08 12.67 2.68
C ARG A 108 17.79 12.96 1.36
N ASP A 109 18.88 12.25 1.06
CA ASP A 109 19.57 12.35 -0.24
C ASP A 109 18.66 11.91 -1.40
N LEU A 110 17.65 11.07 -1.12
CA LEU A 110 16.59 10.69 -2.05
C LEU A 110 15.35 11.61 -1.98
N ASN A 111 15.49 12.75 -1.30
CA ASN A 111 14.44 13.71 -0.98
C ASN A 111 13.26 13.13 -0.19
N ILE A 112 13.40 11.95 0.45
CA ILE A 112 12.31 11.32 1.20
C ILE A 112 12.03 12.14 2.45
N THR A 113 10.76 12.52 2.60
CA THR A 113 10.27 13.32 3.74
C THR A 113 9.32 12.53 4.62
N HIS A 114 8.63 11.54 4.06
CA HIS A 114 7.60 10.77 4.75
C HIS A 114 7.73 9.28 4.44
N ILE A 115 7.33 8.45 5.40
CA ILE A 115 7.25 7.00 5.26
C ILE A 115 5.81 6.58 5.53
N ILE A 116 5.23 5.81 4.63
CA ILE A 116 3.95 5.13 4.82
C ILE A 116 4.22 3.64 4.87
N LEU A 117 3.70 2.92 5.85
CA LEU A 117 3.88 1.48 5.95
C LEU A 117 2.61 0.76 6.41
N ARG A 118 2.48 -0.49 5.98
CA ARG A 118 1.49 -1.43 6.49
C ARG A 118 2.11 -2.28 7.60
N TYR A 119 1.53 -2.27 8.79
CA TYR A 119 2.15 -2.81 10.01
C TYR A 119 2.42 -4.31 9.95
N ASP A 120 1.45 -5.13 9.54
CA ASP A 120 1.58 -6.59 9.51
C ASP A 120 2.65 -7.07 8.53
N LEU A 121 2.66 -6.54 7.30
CA LEU A 121 3.63 -6.88 6.28
C LEU A 121 5.01 -6.30 6.60
N PHE A 122 5.06 -5.12 7.22
CA PHE A 122 6.32 -4.56 7.70
C PHE A 122 6.92 -5.42 8.81
N ALA A 123 6.14 -5.82 9.82
CA ALA A 123 6.60 -6.69 10.90
C ALA A 123 7.14 -8.03 10.36
N ASN A 124 6.39 -8.68 9.46
CA ASN A 124 6.84 -9.90 8.80
C ASN A 124 8.14 -9.69 8.00
N TRP A 125 8.30 -8.54 7.34
CA TRP A 125 9.52 -8.21 6.63
C TRP A 125 10.70 -8.01 7.58
N LEU A 126 10.52 -7.36 8.73
CA LEU A 126 11.58 -7.19 9.73
C LEU A 126 12.18 -8.51 10.19
N GLU A 127 11.32 -9.51 10.41
CA GLU A 127 11.74 -10.84 10.88
C GLU A 127 12.51 -11.64 9.82
N ASN A 128 12.13 -11.49 8.55
CA ASN A 128 12.67 -12.33 7.48
C ASN A 128 13.78 -11.67 6.66
N SER A 129 13.97 -10.35 6.77
CA SER A 129 14.84 -9.60 5.85
C SER A 129 15.94 -8.78 6.50
N LEU A 130 15.92 -8.59 7.82
CA LEU A 130 16.91 -7.81 8.56
C LEU A 130 17.66 -8.66 9.57
N ASP A 131 18.96 -8.41 9.71
CA ASP A 131 19.74 -8.98 10.80
C ASP A 131 19.48 -8.25 12.14
N PRO A 132 19.91 -8.79 13.29
CA PRO A 132 19.68 -8.18 14.60
C PRO A 132 20.24 -6.76 14.74
N THR A 133 21.36 -6.45 14.06
CA THR A 133 22.00 -5.13 14.08
C THR A 133 21.17 -4.13 13.29
N GLU A 134 20.74 -4.51 12.08
CA GLU A 134 19.86 -3.71 11.24
C GLU A 134 18.51 -3.45 11.93
N ARG A 135 17.95 -4.44 12.61
CA ARG A 135 16.70 -4.28 13.37
C ARG A 135 16.86 -3.30 14.52
N ALA A 136 17.91 -3.45 15.34
CA ALA A 136 18.19 -2.52 16.43
C ALA A 136 18.51 -1.09 15.93
N LEU A 137 19.11 -0.96 14.75
CA LEU A 137 19.33 0.33 14.09
C LEU A 137 18.01 0.95 13.64
N LEU A 138 17.13 0.16 13.03
CA LEU A 138 15.83 0.61 12.54
C LEU A 138 14.89 1.05 13.66
N ASP A 139 14.83 0.29 14.75
CA ASP A 139 13.99 0.63 15.91
C ASP A 139 14.40 1.99 16.50
N ARG A 140 15.72 2.21 16.65
CA ARG A 140 16.26 3.50 17.09
C ARG A 140 16.01 4.61 16.07
N PHE A 141 16.13 4.32 14.77
CA PHE A 141 15.83 5.28 13.71
C PHE A 141 14.37 5.75 13.76
N PHE A 142 13.40 4.83 13.84
CA PHE A 142 11.99 5.21 13.95
C PHE A 142 11.71 5.99 15.23
N PHE A 143 12.36 5.64 16.34
CA PHE A 143 12.20 6.34 17.61
C PHE A 143 12.77 7.76 17.61
N MET A 144 13.94 7.98 17.00
CA MET A 144 14.69 9.24 17.11
C MET A 144 14.52 10.19 15.91
N HIS A 145 14.23 9.67 14.72
CA HIS A 145 14.20 10.44 13.47
C HIS A 145 12.85 10.42 12.76
N THR A 146 11.82 9.80 13.34
CA THR A 146 10.49 9.85 12.76
C THR A 146 9.45 10.28 13.77
N THR A 147 8.44 11.01 13.30
CA THR A 147 7.23 11.30 14.08
C THR A 147 6.03 10.67 13.41
N LYS A 148 5.24 9.92 14.16
CA LYS A 148 3.98 9.36 13.65
C LYS A 148 2.93 10.48 13.53
N ILE A 149 2.48 10.75 12.32
CA ILE A 149 1.44 11.76 12.04
C ILE A 149 0.04 11.17 12.26
N ARG A 150 -0.23 10.03 11.64
CA ARG A 150 -1.54 9.34 11.65
C ARG A 150 -1.40 7.83 11.46
N SER A 151 -2.44 7.11 11.83
CA SER A 151 -2.59 5.68 11.54
C SER A 151 -4.04 5.34 11.20
N TYR A 152 -4.24 4.49 10.19
CA TYR A 152 -5.56 4.06 9.72
C TYR A 152 -5.53 2.58 9.36
N GLY A 153 -6.41 1.76 9.92
CA GLY A 153 -6.68 0.40 9.43
C GLY A 153 -5.45 -0.50 9.23
N GLY A 154 -4.44 -0.42 10.10
CA GLY A 154 -3.20 -1.20 9.97
C GLY A 154 -2.08 -0.50 9.18
N TYR A 155 -2.25 0.76 8.83
CA TYR A 155 -1.26 1.59 8.13
C TYR A 155 -0.82 2.76 9.00
N GLY A 156 0.45 3.13 8.93
CA GLY A 156 1.03 4.28 9.61
C GLY A 156 1.67 5.26 8.64
N LEU A 157 1.48 6.55 8.90
CA LEU A 157 2.17 7.66 8.24
C LEU A 157 3.15 8.32 9.22
N TYR A 158 4.40 8.43 8.79
CA TYR A 158 5.51 8.96 9.56
C TYR A 158 6.18 10.10 8.78
N GLU A 159 6.55 11.16 9.48
CA GLU A 159 7.39 12.25 8.98
C GLU A 159 8.84 12.04 9.41
N LEU A 160 9.80 12.38 8.53
CA LEU A 160 11.23 12.30 8.80
C LEU A 160 11.77 13.63 9.36
N MET A 161 12.32 13.60 10.58
CA MET A 161 12.80 14.78 11.33
C MET A 161 14.24 15.20 11.02
#